data_AF-A0ABD0ZHW5-F1
#
_entry.id   AF-A0ABD0ZHW5-F1
#
_cell.length_a   1.000
_cell.length_b   1.000
_cell.length_c   1.000
_cell.angle_alpha   90.00
_cell.angle_beta   90.00
_cell.angle_gamma   90.00
#
_symmetry.space_group_name_H-M   'P 1'
#
loop_
_entity.id
_entity.type
_entity.pdbx_description
1 polymer ?
#
loop_
_entity_poly.entity_id
_entity_poly.type
_entity_poly.pdbx_seq_one_letter_code
_entity_poly.pdbx_strand_id
1 'polypeptide(L)'
;MVDGLELKVMVDKLPLYEEIFEEVQPVMCYLSLNSFLGKHSPRTTKLLGRIGKHMVVVLMDSGASHNFITHVLASKLRLKSSTNTGLEVLLGNGVSVHGSGVCKNVKFALAGVEF
;
A
#
# COMPACT_ATOMS: atom_id res chain seq x y z
N MET A 1 3.14 55.74 37.78
CA MET A 1 2.26 55.57 38.96
C MET A 1 0.98 54.93 38.43
N VAL A 2 0.62 53.80 39.03
CA VAL A 2 -0.43 52.78 38.78
C VAL A 2 -1.82 53.37 38.44
N ASP A 3 -2.75 52.74 37.69
CA ASP A 3 -3.36 51.42 37.93
C ASP A 3 -4.13 50.84 36.72
N GLY A 4 -4.09 49.51 36.59
CA GLY A 4 -5.28 48.66 36.48
C GLY A 4 -6.21 48.74 35.27
N LEU A 5 -6.07 47.78 34.34
CA LEU A 5 -7.18 46.96 33.84
C LEU A 5 -6.61 45.77 33.05
N GLU A 6 -6.55 44.61 33.69
CA GLU A 6 -6.48 43.33 32.98
C GLU A 6 -7.78 43.18 32.16
N LEU A 7 -7.69 43.27 30.83
CA LEU A 7 -8.77 42.81 29.96
C LEU A 7 -8.59 41.31 29.73
N LYS A 8 -9.23 40.54 30.59
CA LYS A 8 -9.33 39.09 30.47
C LYS A 8 -10.81 38.69 30.47
N VAL A 9 -11.53 38.91 29.37
CA VAL A 9 -12.83 38.26 29.15
C VAL A 9 -13.05 37.94 27.67
N MET A 10 -12.89 36.65 27.38
CA MET A 10 -13.78 35.79 26.60
C MET A 10 -14.27 36.35 25.25
N VAL A 11 -13.50 36.09 24.19
CA VAL A 11 -14.09 35.70 22.91
C VAL A 11 -14.05 34.18 22.83
N ASP A 12 -14.72 33.56 23.80
CA ASP A 12 -15.22 32.21 23.62
C ASP A 12 -16.24 32.28 22.48
N LYS A 13 -16.01 31.47 21.45
CA LYS A 13 -16.88 31.20 20.28
C LYS A 13 -16.68 32.09 19.05
N LEU A 14 -15.58 31.85 18.34
CA LEU A 14 -15.65 31.66 16.89
C LEU A 14 -15.11 30.25 16.60
N PRO A 15 -15.96 29.25 16.29
CA PRO A 15 -15.50 27.94 15.90
C PRO A 15 -15.04 28.06 14.45
N LEU A 16 -13.80 28.47 14.26
CA LEU A 16 -13.27 28.73 12.95
C LEU A 16 -12.19 27.71 12.62
N TYR A 17 -12.69 26.60 12.07
CA TYR A 17 -12.00 25.52 11.36
C TYR A 17 -11.02 24.69 12.20
N GLU A 18 -11.55 23.67 12.87
CA GLU A 18 -10.84 22.39 12.88
C GLU A 18 -10.75 21.93 11.41
N GLU A 19 -9.66 22.30 10.73
CA GLU A 19 -9.20 21.47 9.61
C GLU A 19 -8.85 20.12 10.25
N ILE A 20 -9.81 19.21 10.24
CA ILE A 20 -9.57 17.80 10.48
C ILE A 20 -8.69 17.37 9.30
N PHE A 21 -7.37 17.51 9.44
CA PHE A 21 -6.45 16.73 8.66
C PHE A 21 -6.72 15.29 9.05
N GLU A 22 -7.45 14.55 8.22
CA GLU A 22 -7.40 13.10 8.28
C GLU A 22 -5.93 12.73 8.13
N GLU A 23 -5.26 12.43 9.26
CA GLU A 23 -3.98 11.73 9.23
C GLU A 23 -4.26 10.41 8.51
N VAL A 24 -3.91 10.36 7.22
CA VAL A 24 -3.94 9.12 6.46
C VAL A 24 -2.87 8.23 7.07
N GLN A 25 -3.27 7.41 8.04
CA GLN A 25 -2.41 6.41 8.63
C GLN A 25 -1.89 5.51 7.49
N PRO A 26 -0.57 5.47 7.26
CA PRO A 26 -0.03 4.70 6.16
C PRO A 26 -0.35 3.23 6.34
N VAL A 27 -0.82 2.59 5.27
CA VAL A 27 -1.09 1.16 5.26
C VAL A 27 0.25 0.46 5.09
N MET A 28 0.82 -0.01 6.20
CA MET A 28 2.08 -0.73 6.16
C MET A 28 1.87 -2.17 5.66
N CYS A 29 2.55 -2.53 4.58
CA CYS A 29 2.52 -3.86 3.97
C CYS A 29 3.89 -4.54 4.02
N TYR A 30 3.95 -5.84 4.26
CA TYR A 30 5.21 -6.58 4.36
C TYR A 30 5.46 -7.40 3.10
N LEU A 31 6.69 -7.39 2.60
CA LEU A 31 7.13 -8.22 1.47
C LEU A 31 8.57 -8.68 1.70
N SER A 32 8.87 -9.97 1.47
CA SER A 32 10.26 -10.40 1.58
C SER A 32 11.13 -9.76 0.48
N LEU A 33 12.39 -9.49 0.79
CA LEU A 33 13.32 -8.92 -0.20
C LEU A 33 13.48 -9.84 -1.42
N ASN A 34 13.42 -11.16 -1.23
CA ASN A 34 13.52 -12.12 -2.34
C ASN A 34 12.34 -12.00 -3.29
N SER A 35 11.12 -11.85 -2.77
CA SER A 35 9.92 -11.64 -3.59
C SER A 35 9.97 -10.30 -4.32
N PHE A 36 10.37 -9.23 -3.65
CA PHE A 36 10.55 -7.91 -4.27
C PHE A 36 11.55 -7.94 -5.43
N LEU A 37 12.67 -8.64 -5.27
CA LEU A 37 13.69 -8.81 -6.31
C LEU A 37 13.34 -9.89 -7.34
N GLY A 38 12.22 -10.60 -7.19
CA GLY A 38 11.84 -11.71 -8.07
C GLY A 38 12.76 -12.94 -7.99
N LYS A 39 13.56 -13.04 -6.92
CA LYS A 39 14.57 -14.08 -6.74
C LYS A 39 13.95 -15.37 -6.22
N HIS A 40 14.48 -16.48 -6.72
CA HIS A 40 14.20 -17.79 -6.15
C HIS A 40 14.90 -17.92 -4.79
N SER A 41 14.24 -18.52 -3.81
CA SER A 41 14.81 -18.84 -2.50
C SER A 41 14.05 -20.04 -1.91
N PRO A 42 14.59 -20.74 -0.90
CA PRO A 42 13.86 -21.82 -0.23
C PRO A 42 12.51 -21.40 0.39
N ARG A 43 12.30 -20.10 0.64
CA ARG A 43 11.04 -19.54 1.15
C ARG A 43 10.11 -19.01 0.06
N THR A 44 10.52 -19.03 -1.21
CA THR A 44 9.72 -18.49 -2.32
C THR A 44 9.52 -19.56 -3.40
N THR A 45 8.28 -20.01 -3.58
CA THR A 45 7.93 -20.95 -4.66
C THR A 45 7.43 -20.18 -5.87
N LYS A 46 7.96 -20.48 -7.05
CA LYS A 46 7.46 -19.92 -8.32
C LYS A 46 6.42 -20.85 -8.91
N LEU A 47 5.23 -20.33 -9.16
CA LEU A 47 4.15 -21.03 -9.85
C LEU A 47 3.83 -20.33 -11.15
N LEU A 48 3.51 -21.12 -12.16
CA LEU A 48 2.94 -20.60 -13.38
C LEU A 48 1.44 -20.34 -13.16
N GLY A 49 1.01 -19.13 -13.52
CA GLY A 49 -0.36 -18.69 -13.38
C GLY A 49 -0.86 -17.96 -14.62
N ARG A 50 -2.10 -17.50 -14.55
CA ARG A 50 -2.74 -16.74 -15.61
C ARG A 50 -3.55 -15.58 -15.04
N ILE A 51 -3.44 -14.41 -15.65
CA ILE A 51 -4.34 -13.28 -15.39
C ILE A 51 -5.04 -12.93 -16.70
N GLY A 52 -6.35 -13.18 -16.77
CA GLY A 52 -7.12 -13.16 -18.01
C GLY A 52 -6.54 -14.15 -19.04
N LYS A 53 -5.99 -13.63 -20.14
CA LYS A 53 -5.35 -14.43 -21.19
C LYS A 53 -3.81 -14.49 -21.11
N HIS A 54 -3.20 -13.84 -20.11
CA HIS A 54 -1.75 -13.68 -20.04
C HIS A 54 -1.16 -14.66 -19.04
N MET A 55 -0.14 -15.40 -19.47
CA MET A 55 0.67 -16.22 -18.58
C MET A 55 1.55 -15.33 -17.71
N VAL A 56 1.59 -15.63 -16.41
CA VAL A 56 2.37 -14.88 -15.41
C VAL A 56 3.11 -15.86 -14.51
N VAL A 57 4.22 -15.42 -13.92
CA VAL A 57 4.88 -16.16 -12.83
C VAL A 57 4.42 -15.54 -11.51
N VAL A 58 3.84 -16.35 -10.65
CA VAL A 58 3.39 -15.96 -9.32
C VAL A 58 4.38 -16.49 -8.30
N LEU A 59 4.84 -15.60 -7.41
CA LEU A 59 5.70 -15.94 -6.29
C LEU A 59 4.84 -16.16 -5.05
N MET A 60 4.88 -17.39 -4.52
CA MET A 60 4.27 -17.73 -3.25
C MET A 60 5.25 -17.38 -2.14
N ASP A 61 4.90 -16.37 -1.35
CA ASP A 61 5.68 -15.86 -0.23
C ASP A 61 4.81 -15.81 1.02
N SER A 62 5.01 -16.77 1.92
CA SER A 62 4.25 -16.84 3.16
C SER A 62 4.55 -15.69 4.14
N GLY A 63 5.60 -14.90 3.88
CA GLY A 63 5.95 -13.73 4.67
C GLY A 63 5.34 -12.42 4.15
N ALA A 64 4.61 -12.46 3.03
CA ALA A 64 3.96 -11.29 2.47
C ALA A 64 2.59 -11.05 3.13
N SER A 65 2.26 -9.80 3.48
CA SER A 65 0.94 -9.48 4.07
C SER A 65 -0.17 -9.26 3.05
N HIS A 66 0.21 -8.97 1.80
CA HIS A 66 -0.69 -8.71 0.68
C HIS A 66 -0.17 -9.37 -0.59
N ASN A 67 -1.02 -9.43 -1.62
CA ASN A 67 -0.58 -9.81 -2.96
C ASN A 67 0.00 -8.58 -3.66
N PHE A 68 1.21 -8.72 -4.20
CA PHE A 68 1.89 -7.65 -4.91
C PHE A 68 1.98 -7.96 -6.40
N ILE A 69 1.80 -6.92 -7.21
CA ILE A 69 2.02 -6.96 -8.65
C ILE A 69 2.90 -5.79 -9.03
N THR A 70 3.89 -6.03 -9.90
CA THR A 70 4.76 -4.95 -10.36
C THR A 70 3.95 -3.95 -11.18
N HIS A 71 4.27 -2.65 -11.05
CA HIS A 71 3.66 -1.59 -11.85
C HIS A 71 3.70 -1.94 -13.36
N VAL A 72 4.84 -2.44 -13.84
CA VAL A 72 5.03 -2.84 -15.24
C VAL A 72 4.02 -3.91 -15.67
N LEU A 73 3.81 -4.95 -14.85
CA LEU A 73 2.85 -6.01 -15.18
C LEU A 73 1.41 -5.50 -15.09
N ALA A 74 1.07 -4.72 -14.06
CA ALA A 74 -0.26 -4.14 -13.92
C ALA A 74 -0.63 -3.25 -15.11
N SER A 75 0.30 -2.38 -15.57
CA SER A 75 0.10 -1.55 -16.78
C SER A 75 -0.05 -2.40 -18.03
N LYS A 76 0.81 -3.42 -18.22
CA LYS A 76 0.73 -4.33 -19.38
C LYS A 76 -0.61 -5.06 -19.45
N LEU A 77 -1.13 -5.48 -18.30
CA LEU A 77 -2.42 -6.15 -18.17
C LEU A 77 -3.62 -5.19 -18.17
N ARG A 78 -3.37 -3.87 -18.20
CA ARG A 78 -4.38 -2.80 -18.14
C ARG A 78 -5.30 -2.94 -16.91
N LEU A 79 -4.74 -3.33 -15.77
CA LEU A 79 -5.49 -3.40 -14.53
C LEU A 79 -5.85 -1.99 -14.06
N LYS A 80 -7.09 -1.82 -13.58
CA LYS A 80 -7.51 -0.57 -12.94
C LYS A 80 -6.86 -0.50 -11.56
N SER A 81 -6.03 0.53 -11.35
CA SER A 81 -5.42 0.83 -10.06
C SER A 81 -5.97 2.15 -9.53
N SER A 82 -6.39 2.17 -8.27
CA SER A 82 -6.58 3.43 -7.56
C SER A 82 -5.23 3.96 -7.11
N THR A 83 -4.96 5.25 -7.31
CA THR A 83 -3.82 5.93 -6.68
C THR A 83 -3.99 5.88 -5.16
N ASN A 84 -2.97 5.43 -4.44
CA ASN A 84 -2.94 5.47 -2.98
C ASN A 84 -1.55 5.94 -2.56
N THR A 85 -1.49 7.15 -2.00
CA THR A 85 -0.25 7.81 -1.59
C THR A 85 0.29 7.30 -0.25
N GLY A 86 -0.50 6.55 0.52
CA GLY A 86 -0.14 6.04 1.84
C GLY A 86 0.27 4.57 1.88
N LEU A 87 0.64 3.97 0.74
CA LEU A 87 0.97 2.55 0.64
C LEU A 87 2.48 2.34 0.83
N GLU A 88 2.89 2.05 2.06
CA GLU A 88 4.28 1.78 2.41
C GLU A 88 4.53 0.27 2.47
N VAL A 89 5.61 -0.19 1.85
CA VAL A 89 5.97 -1.61 1.79
C VAL A 89 7.32 -1.82 2.46
N LEU A 90 7.32 -2.38 3.67
CA LEU A 90 8.54 -2.79 4.38
C LEU A 90 9.08 -4.08 3.79
N LEU A 91 10.33 -4.02 3.34
CA LEU A 91 11.05 -5.15 2.81
C LEU A 91 11.74 -5.93 3.94
N GLY A 92 12.02 -7.21 3.68
CA GLY A 92 12.70 -8.09 4.65
C GLY A 92 14.10 -7.65 5.10
N ASN A 93 14.68 -6.59 4.52
CA ASN A 93 15.94 -5.97 4.97
C ASN A 93 15.72 -4.68 5.78
N GLY A 94 14.48 -4.33 6.13
CA GLY A 94 14.13 -3.11 6.86
C GLY A 94 14.00 -1.85 6.01
N VAL A 95 14.19 -1.93 4.69
CA VAL A 95 13.98 -0.79 3.79
C VAL A 95 12.52 -0.72 3.39
N SER A 96 11.93 0.48 3.40
CA SER A 96 10.58 0.72 2.87
C SER A 96 10.60 1.22 1.43
N VAL A 97 9.61 0.80 0.64
CA VAL A 97 9.33 1.33 -0.70
C VAL A 97 7.87 1.76 -0.82
N HIS A 98 7.59 2.73 -1.69
CA HIS A 98 6.21 3.19 -1.91
C HIS A 98 5.52 2.37 -2.99
N GLY A 99 4.31 1.89 -2.69
CA GLY A 99 3.39 1.32 -3.68
C GLY A 99 2.76 2.41 -4.53
N SER A 100 2.54 2.14 -5.82
CA SER A 100 1.90 3.08 -6.74
C SER A 100 0.37 3.15 -6.59
N GLY A 101 -0.23 2.18 -5.91
CA GLY A 101 -1.68 2.06 -5.79
C GLY A 101 -2.17 0.64 -5.56
N VAL A 102 -3.49 0.46 -5.61
CA VAL A 102 -4.17 -0.82 -5.38
C VAL A 102 -4.97 -1.23 -6.61
N CYS A 103 -4.72 -2.44 -7.11
CA CYS A 103 -5.58 -3.10 -8.08
C CYS A 103 -6.61 -3.96 -7.33
N LYS A 104 -7.90 -3.59 -7.41
CA LYS A 104 -8.99 -4.36 -6.79
C LYS A 104 -9.60 -5.36 -7.77
N ASN A 105 -10.14 -6.46 -7.25
CA ASN A 105 -10.87 -7.48 -8.03
C ASN A 105 -10.07 -8.08 -9.19
N VAL A 106 -8.76 -8.29 -8.98
CA VAL A 106 -7.90 -8.96 -9.97
C VAL A 106 -8.13 -10.46 -9.88
N LYS A 107 -8.79 -11.02 -10.89
CA LYS A 107 -8.97 -12.47 -11.03
C LYS A 107 -7.72 -13.11 -11.61
N PHE A 108 -7.28 -14.23 -11.04
CA PHE A 108 -6.14 -14.98 -11.54
C PHE A 108 -6.36 -16.48 -11.40
N ALA A 109 -5.59 -17.27 -12.13
CA ALA A 109 -5.63 -18.72 -12.05
C ALA A 109 -4.24 -19.28 -11.74
N LEU A 110 -4.17 -20.25 -10.84
CA LEU A 110 -2.97 -21.04 -10.53
C LEU A 110 -3.29 -22.51 -10.69
N ALA A 111 -2.45 -23.24 -11.44
CA ALA A 111 -2.62 -24.69 -11.66
C ALA A 111 -4.05 -25.11 -12.09
N GLY A 112 -4.75 -24.25 -12.85
CA GLY A 112 -6.11 -24.51 -13.34
C GLY A 112 -7.24 -24.10 -12.38
N VAL A 113 -6.93 -23.61 -11.18
CA VAL A 113 -7.91 -23.10 -10.19
C VAL A 113 -7.98 -21.59 -10.26
N GLU A 114 -9.18 -21.00 -10.33
CA GLU A 114 -9.41 -19.54 -10.31
C GLU A 114 -9.53 -19.00 -8.87
N PHE A 115 -9.01 -17.79 -8.67
CA PHE A 115 -8.99 -16.99 -7.44
C PHE A 115 -9.43 -15.55 -7.73
#